data_AF-A0A7Y3FA30-F1
#
_entry.id   AF-A0A7Y3FA30-F1
#
_cell.length_a   1.000
_cell.length_b   1.000
_cell.length_c   1.000
_cell.angle_alpha   90.00
_cell.angle_beta   90.00
_cell.angle_gamma   90.00
#
_symmetry.space_group_name_H-M   'P 1'
#
loop_
_entity.id
_entity.type
_entity.pdbx_description
1 polymer ?
#
loop_
_entity_poly.entity_id
_entity_poly.type
_entity_poly.pdbx_seq_one_letter_code
_entity_poly.pdbx_strand_id
1 'polypeptide(L)'
;MKKYVILKLIGLAILTMITLVVISFIEVAVYSYLINPGQEQSFYEAHVNSSAPYISGIFGFIVFFLIARYWKKKEYQNVFKLVILFPLIYVLIDIIIITAAGVKWSDFILIFAIANAAKFLGSFLGYKLTI
;
A
#
# COMPACT_ATOMS: atom_id res chain seq x y z
N MET A 1 -3.55 -15.85 20.35
CA MET A 1 -2.82 -14.74 19.66
C MET A 1 -2.17 -13.89 20.74
N LYS A 2 -0.90 -13.47 20.58
CA LYS A 2 -0.24 -12.60 21.58
C LYS A 2 -1.08 -11.34 21.82
N LYS A 3 -1.09 -10.83 23.06
CA LYS A 3 -1.91 -9.68 23.52
C LYS A 3 -1.80 -8.42 22.66
N TYR A 4 -0.74 -8.30 21.84
CA TYR A 4 -0.41 -7.10 21.06
C TYR A 4 -0.34 -7.32 19.53
N VAL A 5 -0.92 -8.41 18.99
CA VAL A 5 -0.87 -8.68 17.54
C VAL A 5 -1.54 -7.56 16.72
N ILE A 6 -2.70 -7.07 17.16
CA ILE A 6 -3.42 -6.01 16.45
C ILE A 6 -2.63 -4.70 16.42
N LEU A 7 -2.07 -4.27 17.57
CA LEU A 7 -1.22 -3.08 17.63
C LEU A 7 0.02 -3.20 16.72
N LYS A 8 0.63 -4.38 16.64
CA LYS A 8 1.74 -4.62 15.71
C LYS A 8 1.29 -4.54 14.25
N LEU A 9 0.11 -5.04 13.92
CA LEU A 9 -0.45 -4.94 12.56
C LEU A 9 -0.80 -3.50 12.19
N ILE A 10 -1.32 -2.70 13.14
CA ILE A 10 -1.54 -1.26 12.95
C ILE A 10 -0.21 -0.55 12.69
N GLY A 11 0.80 -0.79 13.53
CA GLY A 11 2.14 -0.20 13.32
C GLY A 11 2.75 -0.60 11.97
N LEU A 12 2.61 -1.86 11.57
CA LEU A 12 3.05 -2.33 10.26
C LEU A 12 2.26 -1.70 9.11
N ALA A 13 0.94 -1.51 9.27
CA ALA A 13 0.10 -0.86 8.27
C ALA A 13 0.54 0.59 8.06
N ILE A 14 0.74 1.35 9.14
CA ILE A 14 1.24 2.72 9.08
C ILE A 14 2.63 2.77 8.42
N LEU A 15 3.55 1.88 8.82
CA LEU A 15 4.88 1.79 8.20
C LEU A 15 4.78 1.49 6.69
N THR A 16 3.84 0.63 6.29
CA THR A 16 3.58 0.31 4.89
C THR A 16 3.04 1.52 4.13
N MET A 17 2.13 2.29 4.73
CA MET A 17 1.62 3.53 4.14
C MET A 17 2.76 4.53 3.90
N ILE A 18 3.58 4.78 4.92
CA ILE A 18 4.76 5.66 4.82
C ILE A 18 5.69 5.17 3.71
N THR A 19 5.94 3.87 3.64
CA THR A 19 6.78 3.27 2.60
C THR A 19 6.24 3.55 1.19
N LEU A 20 4.94 3.37 0.96
CA LEU A 20 4.32 3.64 -0.34
C LEU A 20 4.35 5.14 -0.70
N VAL A 21 4.16 6.02 0.30
CA VAL A 21 4.31 7.47 0.11
C VAL A 21 5.74 7.83 -0.32
N VAL A 22 6.76 7.27 0.35
CA VAL A 22 8.17 7.48 -0.01
C VAL A 22 8.46 6.96 -1.43
N ILE A 23 7.93 5.80 -1.81
CA ILE A 23 8.08 5.28 -3.18
C ILE A 23 7.44 6.24 -4.19
N SER A 24 6.28 6.82 -3.88
CA SER A 24 5.65 7.82 -4.75
C SER A 24 6.52 9.06 -4.93
N PHE A 25 7.16 9.55 -3.86
CA PHE A 25 8.10 10.67 -3.96
C PHE A 25 9.34 10.33 -4.80
N ILE A 26 9.89 9.12 -4.63
CA ILE A 26 11.02 8.65 -5.45
C ILE A 26 10.63 8.59 -6.92
N GLU A 27 9.42 8.11 -7.23
CA GLU A 27 8.93 8.06 -8.61
C GLU A 27 8.87 9.46 -9.24
N VAL A 28 8.26 10.43 -8.55
CA VAL A 28 8.21 11.81 -9.05
C VAL A 28 9.59 12.42 -9.19
N ALA A 29 10.51 12.16 -8.25
CA ALA A 29 11.88 12.66 -8.35
C ALA A 29 12.62 12.07 -9.57
N VAL A 30 12.49 10.76 -9.80
CA VAL A 30 13.05 10.12 -11.01
C VAL A 30 12.43 10.72 -12.26
N TYR A 31 11.11 10.93 -12.24
CA TYR A 31 10.40 11.53 -13.36
C TYR A 31 10.87 12.96 -13.66
N SER A 32 11.05 13.79 -12.63
CA SER A 32 11.45 15.20 -12.76
C SER A 32 12.92 15.39 -13.11
N TYR A 33 13.82 14.49 -12.71
CA TYR A 33 15.26 14.64 -12.99
C TYR A 33 15.72 13.90 -14.23
N LEU A 34 15.11 12.74 -14.55
CA LEU A 34 15.63 11.83 -15.56
C LEU A 34 14.70 11.64 -16.76
N ILE A 35 13.38 11.75 -16.59
CA ILE A 35 12.41 11.42 -17.64
C ILE A 35 11.93 12.67 -18.38
N ASN A 36 11.46 13.68 -17.64
CA ASN A 36 10.94 14.92 -18.20
C ASN A 36 11.40 16.13 -17.38
N PRO A 37 12.70 16.46 -17.41
CA PRO A 37 13.23 17.59 -16.66
C PRO A 37 12.82 18.95 -17.25
N GLY A 38 12.88 19.99 -16.41
CA GLY A 38 12.67 21.38 -16.82
C GLY A 38 11.21 21.86 -16.80
N GLN A 39 10.27 21.03 -16.35
CA GLN A 39 8.87 21.45 -16.19
C GLN A 39 8.65 22.28 -14.92
N GLU A 40 7.56 23.05 -14.90
CA GLU A 40 7.12 23.78 -13.71
C GLU A 40 6.63 22.84 -12.61
N GLN A 41 6.67 23.31 -11.35
CA GLN A 41 6.25 22.51 -10.19
C GLN A 41 4.80 21.99 -10.31
N SER A 42 3.90 22.81 -10.85
CA SER A 42 2.49 22.46 -11.09
C SER A 42 2.33 21.22 -11.99
N PHE A 43 3.24 21.02 -12.94
CA PHE A 43 3.24 19.86 -13.82
C PHE A 43 3.54 18.57 -13.04
N TYR A 44 4.53 18.59 -12.15
CA TYR A 44 4.88 17.43 -11.33
C TYR A 44 3.84 17.14 -10.24
N GLU A 45 3.18 18.18 -9.71
CA GLU A 45 2.04 18.02 -8.80
C GLU A 45 0.85 17.36 -9.50
N ALA A 46 0.56 17.72 -10.76
CA ALA A 46 -0.45 17.04 -11.55
C ALA A 46 -0.06 15.58 -11.83
N HIS A 47 1.21 15.33 -12.12
CA HIS A 47 1.74 13.98 -12.34
C HIS A 47 1.59 13.10 -11.08
N VAL A 48 1.96 13.58 -9.89
CA VAL A 48 1.85 12.77 -8.66
C VAL A 48 0.40 12.40 -8.34
N ASN A 49 -0.54 13.32 -8.57
CA ASN A 49 -1.97 13.06 -8.34
C ASN A 49 -2.50 11.96 -9.26
N SER A 50 -1.93 11.85 -10.46
CA SER A 50 -2.25 10.78 -11.40
C SER A 50 -1.51 9.49 -11.09
N SER A 51 -0.20 9.55 -10.78
CA SER A 51 0.66 8.37 -10.63
C SER A 51 0.51 7.66 -9.28
N ALA A 52 0.24 8.39 -8.19
CA ALA A 52 0.24 7.85 -6.83
C ALA A 52 -0.73 6.67 -6.61
N PRO A 53 -1.97 6.66 -7.15
CA PRO A 53 -2.86 5.51 -7.05
C PRO A 53 -2.28 4.24 -7.70
N TYR A 54 -1.58 4.37 -8.83
CA TYR A 54 -0.93 3.25 -9.51
C TYR A 54 0.26 2.73 -8.71
N ILE A 55 1.07 3.63 -8.14
CA ILE A 55 2.17 3.27 -7.23
C ILE A 55 1.64 2.49 -6.03
N SER A 56 0.57 2.97 -5.40
CA SER A 56 -0.08 2.28 -4.28
C SER A 56 -0.62 0.89 -4.68
N GLY A 57 -1.12 0.72 -5.90
CA GLY A 57 -1.57 -0.58 -6.41
C GLY A 57 -0.43 -1.56 -6.66
N ILE A 58 0.55 -1.16 -7.48
CA ILE A 58 1.67 -2.02 -7.93
C ILE A 58 2.61 -2.32 -6.76
N PHE A 59 3.14 -1.29 -6.11
CA PHE A 59 4.06 -1.50 -4.98
C PHE A 59 3.33 -2.00 -3.74
N GLY A 60 2.05 -1.65 -3.57
CA GLY A 60 1.21 -2.27 -2.55
C GLY A 60 1.14 -3.79 -2.72
N PHE A 61 0.85 -4.28 -3.92
CA PHE A 61 0.88 -5.72 -4.20
C PHE A 61 2.22 -6.35 -3.78
N ILE A 62 3.34 -5.75 -4.20
CA ILE A 62 4.69 -6.27 -3.94
C ILE A 62 4.98 -6.31 -2.43
N VAL A 63 4.72 -5.22 -1.71
CA VAL A 63 5.00 -5.14 -0.26
C VAL A 63 4.16 -6.16 0.51
N PHE A 64 2.86 -6.23 0.22
CA PHE A 64 1.96 -7.18 0.88
C PHE A 64 2.34 -8.64 0.58
N PHE A 65 2.77 -8.92 -0.65
CA PHE A 65 3.31 -10.23 -1.03
C PHE A 65 4.55 -10.60 -0.23
N LEU A 66 5.53 -9.69 -0.15
CA LEU A 66 6.79 -9.95 0.55
C LEU A 66 6.58 -10.15 2.06
N ILE A 67 5.72 -9.34 2.68
CA ILE A 67 5.39 -9.47 4.11
C ILE A 67 4.70 -10.81 4.40
N ALA A 68 3.70 -11.18 3.61
CA ALA A 68 3.00 -12.46 3.78
C ALA A 68 3.93 -13.66 3.56
N ARG A 69 4.78 -13.59 2.53
CA ARG A 69 5.81 -14.60 2.25
C ARG A 69 6.79 -14.73 3.41
N TYR A 70 7.22 -13.61 3.98
CA TYR A 70 8.10 -13.59 5.14
C TYR A 70 7.47 -14.27 6.36
N TRP A 71 6.21 -13.97 6.69
CA TRP A 71 5.50 -14.62 7.79
C TRP A 71 5.36 -16.12 7.61
N LYS A 72 5.07 -16.57 6.38
CA LYS A 72 4.97 -17.99 6.05
C LYS A 72 6.32 -18.68 6.21
N LYS A 73 7.40 -18.12 5.64
CA LYS A 73 8.78 -18.66 5.76
C LYS A 73 9.31 -18.72 7.18
N LYS A 74 8.86 -17.82 8.05
CA LYS A 74 9.25 -17.80 9.47
C LYS A 74 8.29 -18.58 10.36
N GLU A 75 7.38 -19.35 9.78
CA GLU A 75 6.44 -20.24 10.49
C GLU A 75 5.66 -19.50 11.59
N TYR A 76 5.22 -18.28 11.31
CA TYR A 76 4.43 -17.52 12.26
C TYR A 76 3.13 -18.28 12.59
N GLN A 77 2.68 -18.22 13.83
CA GLN A 77 1.41 -18.85 14.19
C GLN A 77 0.23 -18.12 13.54
N ASN A 78 -0.74 -18.88 13.01
CA ASN A 78 -1.97 -18.37 12.39
C ASN A 78 -1.72 -17.41 11.20
N VAL A 79 -0.73 -17.70 10.33
CA VAL A 79 -0.38 -16.85 9.16
C VAL A 79 -1.59 -16.47 8.33
N PHE A 80 -2.50 -17.42 8.06
CA PHE A 80 -3.71 -17.15 7.27
C PHE A 80 -4.53 -15.99 7.84
N LYS A 81 -4.66 -15.92 9.18
CA LYS A 81 -5.35 -14.82 9.86
C LYS A 81 -4.60 -13.49 9.70
N LEU A 82 -3.26 -13.51 9.74
CA LEU A 82 -2.44 -12.31 9.54
C LEU A 82 -2.56 -11.76 8.11
N VAL A 83 -2.58 -12.66 7.12
CA VAL A 83 -2.70 -12.34 5.68
C VAL A 83 -4.02 -11.66 5.34
N ILE A 84 -5.08 -11.92 6.11
CA ILE A 84 -6.37 -11.25 5.95
C ILE A 84 -6.44 -9.97 6.80
N LEU A 85 -6.04 -10.04 8.07
CA LEU A 85 -6.16 -8.91 8.99
C LEU A 85 -5.27 -7.73 8.61
N PHE A 86 -4.08 -7.99 8.07
CA PHE A 86 -3.14 -6.94 7.71
C PHE A 86 -3.67 -6.00 6.62
N PRO A 87 -4.07 -6.48 5.42
CA PRO A 87 -4.66 -5.62 4.40
C PRO A 87 -5.99 -5.01 4.86
N LEU A 88 -6.78 -5.71 5.69
CA LEU A 88 -8.00 -5.15 6.25
C LEU A 88 -7.71 -3.94 7.16
N ILE A 89 -6.77 -4.05 8.10
CA ILE A 89 -6.38 -2.96 8.98
C ILE A 89 -5.82 -1.78 8.17
N TYR A 90 -4.99 -2.06 7.16
CA TYR A 90 -4.48 -1.04 6.25
C TYR A 90 -5.63 -0.29 5.59
N VAL A 91 -6.59 -1.00 4.98
CA VAL A 91 -7.75 -0.38 4.30
C VAL A 91 -8.58 0.47 5.25
N LEU A 92 -8.81 0.01 6.47
CA LEU A 92 -9.56 0.79 7.46
C LEU A 92 -8.86 2.10 7.83
N ILE A 93 -7.54 2.06 8.01
CA ILE A 93 -6.75 3.26 8.29
C ILE A 93 -6.77 4.19 7.06
N ASP A 94 -6.65 3.63 5.86
CA ASP A 94 -6.67 4.38 4.60
C ASP A 94 -8.01 5.11 4.40
N ILE A 95 -9.13 4.44 4.66
CA ILE A 95 -10.48 5.05 4.63
C ILE A 95 -10.58 6.21 5.61
N ILE A 96 -10.07 6.05 6.83
CA ILE A 96 -10.08 7.12 7.85
C ILE A 96 -9.28 8.33 7.35
N ILE A 97 -8.07 8.11 6.81
CA ILE A 97 -7.20 9.18 6.33
C ILE A 97 -7.82 9.91 5.12
N ILE A 98 -8.29 9.16 4.12
CA ILE A 98 -8.90 9.73 2.91
C ILE A 98 -10.17 10.52 3.24
N THR A 99 -11.01 10.00 4.15
CA THR A 99 -12.21 10.70 4.61
C THR A 99 -11.85 11.96 5.39
N ALA A 100 -10.87 11.88 6.29
CA ALA A 100 -10.41 13.04 7.06
C ALA A 100 -9.78 14.13 6.18
N ALA A 101 -9.18 13.76 5.05
CA ALA A 101 -8.64 14.68 4.06
C ALA A 101 -9.72 15.39 3.21
N GLY A 102 -11.01 15.06 3.38
CA GLY A 102 -12.11 15.71 2.66
C GLY A 102 -12.22 15.31 1.18
N VAL A 103 -11.66 14.16 0.81
CA VAL A 103 -11.68 13.67 -0.58
C VAL A 103 -13.09 13.23 -0.99
N LYS A 104 -13.51 13.59 -2.21
CA LYS A 104 -14.75 13.10 -2.81
C LYS A 104 -14.59 11.65 -3.25
N TRP A 105 -15.27 10.73 -2.56
CA TRP A 105 -15.20 9.30 -2.83
C TRP A 105 -15.60 8.91 -4.26
N SER A 106 -16.53 9.65 -4.88
CA SER A 106 -16.97 9.40 -6.27
C SER A 106 -15.82 9.35 -7.26
N ASP A 107 -14.79 10.15 -7.02
CA ASP A 107 -13.72 10.38 -7.98
C ASP A 107 -12.65 9.27 -7.89
N PHE A 108 -12.58 8.57 -6.76
CA PHE A 108 -11.50 7.64 -6.43
C PHE A 108 -11.95 6.22 -6.08
N ILE A 109 -13.25 5.95 -5.95
CA ILE A 109 -13.75 4.67 -5.44
C ILE A 109 -13.26 3.46 -6.27
N LEU A 110 -13.22 3.60 -7.60
CA LEU A 110 -12.80 2.51 -8.48
C LEU A 110 -11.31 2.22 -8.32
N ILE A 111 -10.46 3.26 -8.36
CA ILE A 111 -9.01 3.07 -8.24
C ILE A 111 -8.62 2.63 -6.83
N PHE A 112 -9.32 3.12 -5.81
CA PHE A 112 -9.20 2.66 -4.44
C PHE A 112 -9.53 1.17 -4.32
N ALA A 113 -10.62 0.71 -4.91
CA ALA A 113 -11.01 -0.69 -4.89
C ALA A 113 -9.96 -1.59 -5.59
N ILE A 114 -9.49 -1.19 -6.77
CA ILE A 114 -8.48 -1.93 -7.53
C ILE A 114 -7.15 -1.98 -6.75
N ALA A 115 -6.67 -0.84 -6.25
CA ALA A 115 -5.41 -0.76 -5.53
C ALA A 115 -5.42 -1.57 -4.22
N ASN A 116 -6.57 -1.66 -3.55
CA ASN A 116 -6.71 -2.48 -2.35
C ASN A 116 -6.92 -3.95 -2.67
N ALA A 117 -7.67 -4.30 -3.72
CA ALA A 117 -7.75 -5.66 -4.22
C ALA A 117 -6.36 -6.22 -4.56
N ALA A 118 -5.49 -5.40 -5.17
CA ALA A 118 -4.10 -5.76 -5.43
C ALA A 118 -3.32 -6.08 -4.13
N LYS A 119 -3.52 -5.33 -3.04
CA LYS A 119 -2.88 -5.61 -1.74
C LYS A 119 -3.37 -6.93 -1.14
N PHE A 120 -4.67 -7.21 -1.21
CA PHE A 120 -5.24 -8.49 -0.78
C PHE A 120 -4.69 -9.66 -1.60
N LEU A 121 -4.65 -9.52 -2.93
CA LEU A 121 -4.09 -10.51 -3.83
C LEU A 121 -2.60 -10.75 -3.55
N GLY A 122 -1.82 -9.68 -3.39
CA GLY A 122 -0.41 -9.75 -3.03
C GLY A 122 -0.21 -10.54 -1.74
N SER A 123 -0.94 -10.18 -0.67
CA SER A 123 -0.86 -10.87 0.61
C SER A 123 -1.23 -12.36 0.50
N PHE A 124 -2.33 -12.68 -0.20
CA PHE A 124 -2.77 -14.05 -0.40
C PHE A 124 -1.78 -14.88 -1.21
N LEU A 125 -1.25 -14.35 -2.31
CA LEU A 125 -0.25 -15.03 -3.14
C LEU A 125 1.08 -15.20 -2.40
N GLY A 126 1.49 -14.22 -1.58
CA GLY A 126 2.68 -14.32 -0.74
C GLY A 126 2.59 -15.48 0.25
N TYR A 127 1.40 -15.68 0.83
CA TYR A 127 1.11 -16.84 1.68
C TYR A 127 1.09 -18.17 0.91
N LYS A 128 0.44 -18.20 -0.27
CA LYS A 128 0.20 -19.44 -1.03
C LYS A 128 1.43 -19.94 -1.78
N LEU A 129 2.22 -19.06 -2.41
CA LEU A 129 3.33 -19.40 -3.32
C LEU A 129 4.64 -19.68 -2.60
N THR A 130 4.59 -20.23 -1.37
CA THR A 130 5.77 -20.64 -0.61
C THR A 130 5.84 -22.16 -0.62
N ILE A 131 6.70 -22.70 -1.50
CA ILE A 131 7.17 -24.09 -1.50
C ILE A 131 8.23 -24.24 -0.42
#